data_AF-A0AAF0ZT05-F1
#
_entry.id   AF-A0AAF0ZT05-F1
#
_cell.length_a   1.000
_cell.length_b   1.000
_cell.length_c   1.000
_cell.angle_alpha   90.00
_cell.angle_beta   90.00
_cell.angle_gamma   90.00
#
_symmetry.space_group_name_H-M   'P 1'
#
loop_
_entity.id
_entity.type
_entity.pdbx_description
1 polymer ?
#
loop_
_entity_poly.entity_id
_entity_poly.type
_entity_poly.pdbx_seq_one_letter_code
_entity_poly.pdbx_strand_id
1 'polypeptide(L)'
;MESKFAHIIVFFLLAFSFETLKAQSDGLDFIKLLKELKSVESKPNLECQGKLRWPELIGVPTKLAKGIIEKENSLISNVPILLNGSPITLDYRCDRVRLFDNILGYVVAMPVVT
;
A
#
# COMPACT_ATOMS: atom_id res chain seq x y z
N MET A 1 -50.96 -21.04 -44.58
CA MET A 1 -49.48 -21.00 -44.64
C MET A 1 -48.99 -20.17 -43.44
N GLU A 2 -49.36 -20.57 -42.21
CA GLU A 2 -49.33 -19.67 -41.03
C GLU A 2 -48.53 -20.30 -39.86
N SER A 3 -48.76 -21.59 -39.59
CA SER A 3 -48.13 -22.32 -38.47
C SER A 3 -46.60 -22.51 -38.60
N LYS A 4 -46.08 -22.66 -39.82
CA LYS A 4 -44.63 -22.86 -40.05
C LYS A 4 -43.81 -21.60 -39.74
N PHE A 5 -44.38 -20.43 -40.02
CA PHE A 5 -43.73 -19.14 -39.71
C PHE A 5 -43.76 -18.84 -38.22
N ALA A 6 -44.83 -19.19 -37.51
CA ALA A 6 -44.92 -19.03 -36.06
C ALA A 6 -43.81 -19.80 -35.31
N HIS A 7 -43.51 -21.04 -35.71
CA HIS A 7 -42.44 -21.84 -35.11
C HIS A 7 -41.05 -21.23 -35.36
N ILE A 8 -40.83 -20.70 -36.57
CA ILE A 8 -39.58 -20.04 -36.94
C ILE A 8 -39.38 -18.77 -36.10
N ILE A 9 -40.43 -17.96 -35.95
CA ILE A 9 -40.39 -16.73 -35.14
C ILE A 9 -40.12 -17.06 -33.67
N VAL A 10 -40.80 -18.06 -33.11
CA VAL A 10 -40.57 -18.51 -31.72
C VAL A 10 -39.13 -19.01 -31.54
N PHE A 11 -38.58 -19.73 -32.51
CA PHE A 11 -37.18 -20.19 -32.46
C PHE A 11 -36.19 -19.02 -32.49
N PHE A 12 -36.40 -18.02 -33.36
CA PHE A 12 -35.57 -16.83 -33.41
C PHE A 12 -35.67 -15.97 -32.14
N LEU A 13 -36.88 -15.80 -31.58
CA LEU A 13 -37.08 -15.08 -30.32
C LEU A 13 -36.40 -15.80 -29.15
N LEU A 14 -36.50 -17.13 -29.09
CA LEU A 14 -35.81 -17.93 -28.08
C LEU A 14 -34.29 -17.81 -28.24
N ALA A 15 -33.75 -17.98 -29.45
CA ALA A 15 -32.32 -17.82 -29.71
C ALA A 15 -31.80 -16.43 -29.34
N PHE A 16 -32.54 -15.36 -29.69
CA PHE A 16 -32.19 -13.99 -29.33
C PHE A 16 -32.17 -13.81 -27.80
N SER A 17 -33.15 -14.37 -27.08
CA SER A 17 -33.17 -14.34 -25.62
C SER A 17 -32.02 -15.12 -24.97
N PHE A 18 -31.62 -16.27 -25.53
CA PHE A 18 -30.47 -17.05 -25.03
C PHE A 18 -29.14 -16.29 -25.16
N GLU A 19 -28.92 -15.60 -26.28
CA GLU A 19 -27.70 -14.79 -26.48
C GLU A 19 -27.65 -13.62 -25.48
N THR A 20 -28.78 -12.96 -25.22
CA THR A 20 -28.84 -11.88 -24.20
C THR A 20 -28.58 -12.39 -22.78
N LEU A 21 -29.05 -13.61 -22.45
CA LEU A 21 -28.83 -14.21 -21.12
C LEU A 21 -27.37 -14.61 -20.91
N LYS A 22 -26.68 -15.11 -21.94
CA LYS A 22 -25.23 -15.41 -21.84
C LYS A 22 -24.40 -14.14 -21.64
N ALA A 23 -24.69 -13.07 -22.37
CA ALA A 23 -24.02 -11.79 -22.16
C ALA A 23 -24.19 -11.25 -20.72
N GLN A 24 -25.34 -11.52 -20.10
CA GLN A 24 -25.60 -11.13 -18.71
C GLN A 24 -24.91 -12.05 -17.67
N SER A 25 -24.76 -13.36 -17.92
CA SER A 25 -23.99 -14.24 -17.03
C SER A 25 -22.51 -13.90 -17.03
N ASP A 26 -21.94 -13.63 -18.20
CA ASP A 26 -20.51 -13.30 -18.34
C ASP A 26 -20.19 -11.95 -17.68
N GLY A 27 -21.13 -10.99 -17.75
CA GLY A 27 -21.03 -9.73 -17.02
C GLY A 27 -21.13 -9.89 -15.49
N LEU A 28 -21.94 -10.82 -15.00
CA LEU A 28 -22.08 -11.11 -13.57
C LEU A 28 -20.80 -11.74 -12.99
N ASP A 29 -20.17 -12.65 -13.73
CA ASP A 29 -18.89 -13.24 -13.34
C ASP A 29 -17.77 -12.20 -13.32
N PHE A 30 -17.75 -11.27 -14.28
CA PHE A 30 -16.79 -10.17 -14.28
C PHE A 30 -16.99 -9.22 -13.08
N ILE A 31 -18.24 -8.89 -12.73
CA ILE A 31 -18.55 -8.08 -11.53
C ILE A 31 -18.11 -8.81 -10.24
N LYS A 32 -18.31 -10.13 -10.18
CA LYS A 32 -17.85 -10.95 -9.05
C LYS A 32 -16.33 -10.94 -8.95
N LEU A 33 -15.61 -11.11 -10.07
CA LEU A 33 -14.16 -11.00 -10.12
C LEU A 33 -13.65 -9.60 -9.73
N LEU A 34 -14.32 -8.53 -10.18
CA LEU A 34 -13.99 -7.17 -9.76
C LEU A 34 -14.22 -6.96 -8.26
N LYS A 35 -15.25 -7.58 -7.69
CA LYS A 35 -15.54 -7.52 -6.25
C LYS A 35 -14.51 -8.30 -5.44
N GLU A 36 -14.07 -9.46 -5.93
CA GLU A 36 -12.97 -10.24 -5.34
C GLU A 36 -11.62 -9.52 -5.46
N LEU A 37 -11.36 -8.82 -6.58
CA LEU A 37 -10.15 -8.00 -6.72
C LEU A 37 -10.17 -6.78 -5.78
N LYS A 38 -11.32 -6.13 -5.64
CA LYS A 38 -11.48 -5.01 -4.69
C LYS A 38 -11.48 -5.45 -3.23
N SER A 39 -11.89 -6.68 -2.92
CA SER A 39 -11.76 -7.24 -1.56
C SER A 39 -10.32 -7.71 -1.26
N VAL A 40 -9.58 -8.11 -2.30
CA VAL A 40 -8.13 -8.40 -2.25
C VAL A 40 -7.29 -7.12 -2.23
N GLU A 41 -7.81 -5.99 -2.72
CA GLU A 41 -7.31 -4.66 -2.38
C GLU A 41 -7.63 -4.30 -0.92
N SER A 42 -7.26 -5.18 0.02
CA SER A 42 -6.72 -4.68 1.28
C SER A 42 -5.57 -3.77 0.87
N LYS A 43 -5.78 -2.45 0.96
CA LYS A 43 -4.77 -1.40 0.74
C LYS A 43 -3.40 -1.99 1.12
N PRO A 44 -2.50 -2.29 0.17
CA PRO A 44 -1.17 -2.74 0.56
C PRO A 44 -0.66 -1.70 1.55
N ASN A 45 -0.23 -2.13 2.73
CA ASN A 45 0.24 -1.26 3.82
C ASN A 45 1.56 -0.56 3.40
N LEU A 46 1.52 0.22 2.32
CA LEU A 46 2.61 1.03 1.76
C LEU A 46 2.87 2.27 2.60
N GLU A 47 1.94 2.62 3.49
CA GLU A 47 2.01 3.82 4.30
C GLU A 47 2.53 3.45 5.69
N CYS A 48 3.73 3.95 6.01
CA CYS A 48 4.29 3.78 7.35
C CYS A 48 3.38 4.49 8.37
N GLN A 49 3.14 3.82 9.49
CA GLN A 49 2.28 4.32 10.54
C GLN A 49 3.07 5.06 11.63
N GLY A 50 2.38 5.93 12.36
CA GLY A 50 2.96 6.71 13.46
C GLY A 50 3.71 7.95 12.98
N LYS A 51 4.50 8.54 13.90
CA LYS A 51 5.33 9.71 13.60
C LYS A 51 6.47 9.29 12.68
N LEU A 52 6.74 10.09 11.64
CA LEU A 52 7.72 9.73 10.59
C LEU A 52 8.92 10.67 10.52
N ARG A 53 8.91 11.79 11.26
CA ARG A 53 9.93 12.84 11.21
C ARG A 53 10.11 13.48 12.58
N TRP A 54 11.34 13.87 12.90
CA TRP A 54 11.72 14.47 14.18
C TRP A 54 12.60 15.73 14.02
N PRO A 55 12.10 16.81 13.40
CA PRO A 55 12.87 18.04 13.22
C PRO A 55 13.42 18.63 14.53
N GLU A 56 12.72 18.42 15.66
CA GLU A 56 13.11 18.87 16.99
C GLU A 56 14.33 18.17 17.57
N LEU A 57 14.76 17.04 17.00
CA LEU A 57 15.91 16.27 17.50
C LEU A 57 17.25 16.73 16.92
N ILE A 58 17.26 17.69 16.00
CA ILE A 58 18.51 18.28 15.50
C ILE A 58 19.22 18.99 16.66
N GLY A 59 20.49 18.68 16.89
CA GLY A 59 21.28 19.20 18.00
C GLY A 59 21.05 18.50 19.34
N VAL A 60 20.24 17.44 19.39
CA VAL A 60 20.07 16.60 20.59
C VAL A 60 21.17 15.53 20.64
N PRO A 61 21.66 15.13 21.83
CA PRO A 61 22.57 14.00 21.94
C PRO A 61 21.99 12.73 21.31
N THR A 62 22.75 12.08 20.45
CA THR A 62 22.23 11.03 19.56
C THR A 62 21.67 9.82 20.32
N LYS A 63 22.27 9.48 21.46
CA LYS A 63 21.77 8.42 22.37
C LYS A 63 20.40 8.76 22.97
N LEU A 64 20.17 10.03 23.30
CA LEU A 64 18.89 10.50 23.81
C LEU A 64 17.84 10.54 22.69
N ALA A 65 18.22 11.06 21.52
CA ALA A 65 17.36 11.10 20.33
C ALA A 65 16.84 9.69 19.96
N LYS A 66 17.71 8.67 20.02
CA LYS A 66 17.33 7.28 19.81
C LYS A 66 16.19 6.83 20.73
N GLY A 67 16.32 7.06 22.03
CA GLY A 67 15.28 6.69 23.00
C GLY A 67 13.97 7.46 22.80
N ILE A 68 14.03 8.71 22.35
CA ILE A 68 12.82 9.50 22.02
C ILE A 68 12.10 8.89 20.82
N ILE A 69 12.82 8.54 19.75
CA ILE A 69 12.24 7.95 18.52
C ILE A 69 11.56 6.61 18.84
N GLU A 70 12.26 5.70 19.51
CA GLU A 70 11.73 4.37 19.88
C GLU A 70 10.47 4.49 20.76
N LYS A 71 10.42 5.51 21.62
CA LYS A 71 9.26 5.80 22.48
C LYS A 71 8.08 6.40 21.72
N GLU A 72 8.34 7.33 20.80
CA GLU A 72 7.29 8.06 20.08
C GLU A 72 6.69 7.26 18.93
N ASN A 73 7.45 6.33 18.35
CA ASN A 73 6.94 5.39 17.36
C ASN A 73 7.51 3.99 17.60
N SER A 74 6.72 3.17 18.30
CA SER A 74 7.05 1.80 18.67
C SER A 74 7.15 0.81 17.50
N LEU A 75 6.80 1.24 16.28
CA LEU A 75 6.95 0.44 15.06
C LEU A 75 8.38 0.49 14.51
N ILE A 76 9.19 1.44 14.96
CA ILE A 76 10.59 1.54 14.60
C ILE A 76 11.40 0.60 15.49
N SER A 77 11.93 -0.46 14.89
CA SER A 77 12.76 -1.45 15.58
C SER A 77 14.26 -1.20 15.39
N ASN A 78 14.63 -0.36 14.42
CA ASN A 78 16.01 -0.17 14.00
C ASN A 78 16.39 1.32 13.93
N VAL A 79 17.16 1.79 14.91
CA VAL A 79 17.68 3.17 14.93
C VAL A 79 19.21 3.15 14.93
N PRO A 80 19.86 2.95 13.76
CA PRO A 80 21.31 2.95 13.68
C PRO A 80 21.84 4.38 13.83
N ILE A 81 22.97 4.49 14.54
CA ILE A 81 23.71 5.73 14.72
C ILE A 81 24.93 5.67 13.79
N LEU A 82 25.04 6.65 12.89
CA LEU A 82 26.05 6.72 11.84
C LEU A 82 26.75 8.06 11.92
N LEU A 83 28.05 8.12 11.65
CA LEU A 83 28.72 9.41 11.51
C LEU A 83 28.17 10.13 10.27
N ASN A 84 27.98 11.44 10.34
CA ASN A 84 27.51 12.23 9.21
C ASN A 84 28.41 12.02 7.97
N GLY A 85 27.80 11.79 6.81
CA GLY A 85 28.50 11.46 5.57
C GLY A 85 28.84 9.97 5.39
N SER A 86 28.50 9.11 6.34
CA SER A 86 28.66 7.65 6.17
C SER A 86 27.82 7.15 4.98
N PRO A 87 28.33 6.21 4.17
CA PRO A 87 27.56 5.62 3.09
C PRO A 87 26.36 4.84 3.65
N ILE A 88 25.19 5.00 3.01
CA ILE A 88 23.97 4.29 3.38
C ILE A 88 23.38 3.55 2.19
N THR A 89 22.58 2.53 2.48
CA THR A 89 21.71 1.89 1.50
C THR A 89 20.52 2.79 1.15
N LEU A 90 20.02 2.68 -0.08
CA LEU A 90 18.90 3.48 -0.60
C LEU A 90 17.53 2.76 -0.50
N ASP A 91 17.45 1.67 0.27
CA ASP A 91 16.21 0.95 0.55
C ASP A 91 15.29 1.78 1.45
N TYR A 92 13.97 1.69 1.24
CA TYR A 92 12.96 2.33 2.10
C TYR A 92 12.36 1.34 3.11
N ARG A 93 12.40 1.68 4.40
CA ARG A 93 11.97 0.82 5.51
C ARG A 93 11.18 1.58 6.57
N CYS A 94 9.93 1.15 6.82
CA CYS A 94 9.09 1.76 7.85
C CYS A 94 9.58 1.53 9.28
N ASP A 95 10.39 0.50 9.50
CA ASP A 95 10.90 0.11 10.81
C ASP A 95 12.24 0.77 11.16
N ARG A 96 12.73 1.72 10.34
CA ARG A 96 14.06 2.28 10.47
C ARG A 96 14.09 3.80 10.43
N VAL A 97 14.87 4.38 11.35
CA VAL A 97 15.26 5.80 11.34
C VAL A 97 16.76 5.89 11.53
N ARG A 98 17.47 6.45 10.54
CA ARG A 98 18.93 6.64 10.65
C ARG A 98 19.23 7.93 11.40
N LEU A 99 20.04 7.85 12.45
CA LEU A 99 20.56 9.01 13.15
C LEU A 99 21.97 9.33 12.63
N PHE A 100 22.18 10.58 12.22
CA PHE A 100 23.48 11.07 11.79
C PHE A 100 24.13 11.90 12.89
N ASP A 101 25.21 11.36 13.42
CA ASP A 101 26.02 11.90 14.50
C ASP A 101 27.12 12.81 13.96
N ASN A 102 27.50 13.83 14.72
CA ASN A 102 28.80 14.48 14.52
C ASN A 102 29.86 13.89 15.45
N ILE A 103 31.09 14.39 15.32
CA ILE A 103 32.21 13.98 16.19
C ILE A 103 31.98 14.29 17.68
N LEU A 104 30.99 15.11 18.02
CA LEU A 104 30.64 15.50 19.39
C LEU A 104 29.48 14.67 19.97
N GLY A 105 28.87 13.76 19.20
CA GLY A 105 27.77 12.93 19.69
C GLY A 105 26.37 13.56 19.58
N TYR A 106 26.20 14.55 18.70
CA TYR A 106 24.92 15.22 18.46
C TYR A 106 24.37 14.98 17.07
N VAL A 107 23.04 14.90 16.98
CA VAL A 107 22.29 14.77 15.72
C VAL A 107 22.49 16.00 14.85
N VAL A 108 22.93 15.81 13.61
CA VAL A 108 23.14 16.91 12.65
C VAL A 108 22.14 16.98 11.51
N ALA A 109 21.44 15.89 11.23
CA ALA A 109 20.43 15.81 10.18
C ALA A 109 19.08 15.44 10.77
N MET A 110 18.00 15.93 10.15
CA MET A 110 16.64 15.62 10.58
C MET A 110 16.41 14.10 10.54
N PRO A 111 16.11 13.45 11.68
CA PRO A 111 15.74 12.05 11.69
C PRO A 111 14.40 11.86 10.98
N VAL A 112 14.36 10.90 10.05
CA VAL A 112 13.18 10.54 9.28
C VAL A 112 13.12 9.03 9.08
N VAL A 113 11.91 8.50 8.90
CA VAL A 113 11.72 7.10 8.50
C VAL A 113 12.29 6.90 7.10
N THR A 114 13.19 5.93 6.96
CA THR A 114 13.96 5.62 5.75
C THR A 114 14.29 4.16 5.66
#